data_AF-A0A2V9HNR8-F1
#
_entry.id   AF-A0A2V9HNR8-F1
#
_cell.length_a   1.000
_cell.length_b   1.000
_cell.length_c   1.000
_cell.angle_alpha   90.00
_cell.angle_beta   90.00
_cell.angle_gamma   90.00
#
_symmetry.space_group_name_H-M   'P 1'
#
loop_
_entity.id
_entity.type
_entity.pdbx_description
1 polymer ?
#
loop_
_entity_poly.entity_id
_entity_poly.type
_entity_poly.pdbx_seq_one_letter_code
_entity_poly.pdbx_strand_id
1 'polypeptide(L)'
;MIPFLHLGPLMIPTFGLMVATGLLVAAYVLQADYDRRRAQFATSGYQKSGKPGHHDEGFLIIGIAGLSGLVGARLYHVLESPRELIADPSVLISRFGFAWFGGFLGGFVALVFLARHFGIPALEFMDLCSPAAAVGYAIGRIGCLLSGDGDYGVPTTLPWGMSFPNGVVPTTERVHPTPLYEFFIWLAIAAFLWQMGKKAVSGVRPNGERRRV
;
A
#
# COMPACT_ATOMS: atom_id res chain seq x y z
N MET A 1 -13.20 5.18 -19.42
CA MET A 1 -11.94 4.77 -18.75
C MET A 1 -10.79 5.41 -19.48
N ILE A 2 -9.74 5.77 -18.74
CA ILE A 2 -8.59 6.52 -19.25
C ILE A 2 -7.34 5.75 -18.79
N PRO A 3 -6.93 4.69 -19.52
CA PRO A 3 -5.78 3.87 -19.11
C PRO A 3 -4.45 4.61 -19.20
N PHE A 4 -4.35 5.55 -20.14
CA PHE A 4 -3.14 6.33 -20.37
C PHE A 4 -3.48 7.81 -20.48
N LEU A 5 -2.69 8.64 -19.81
CA LEU A 5 -2.64 10.08 -20.06
C LEU A 5 -1.56 10.36 -21.09
N HIS A 6 -1.94 11.06 -22.15
CA HIS A 6 -1.03 11.45 -23.22
C HIS A 6 -0.54 12.87 -22.99
N LEU A 7 0.73 13.01 -22.62
CA LEU A 7 1.43 14.30 -22.50
C LEU A 7 2.45 14.39 -23.63
N GLY A 8 1.99 14.77 -24.83
CA GLY A 8 2.81 14.71 -26.04
C GLY A 8 3.28 13.29 -26.34
N PRO A 9 4.60 13.00 -26.44
CA PRO A 9 5.11 11.65 -26.68
C PRO A 9 5.10 10.75 -25.44
N LEU A 10 4.85 11.31 -24.24
CA LEU A 10 4.86 10.56 -22.99
C LEU A 10 3.48 9.95 -22.72
N MET A 11 3.44 8.63 -22.61
CA MET A 11 2.27 7.88 -22.14
C MET A 11 2.45 7.55 -20.66
N ILE A 12 1.59 8.12 -19.82
CA ILE A 12 1.60 7.89 -18.38
C ILE A 12 0.44 6.95 -18.03
N PRO A 13 0.70 5.72 -17.57
CA PRO A 13 -0.35 4.82 -17.10
C PRO A 13 -1.06 5.43 -15.88
N THR A 14 -2.38 5.57 -15.94
CA THR A 14 -3.17 6.12 -14.82
C THR A 14 -3.09 5.25 -13.57
N PHE A 15 -3.00 3.93 -13.74
CA PHE A 15 -2.77 3.00 -12.63
C PHE A 15 -1.47 3.35 -11.87
N GLY A 16 -0.35 3.51 -12.59
CA GLY A 16 0.93 3.85 -11.97
C GLY A 16 0.93 5.21 -11.29
N LEU A 17 0.22 6.20 -11.87
CA LEU A 17 0.02 7.51 -11.25
C LEU A 17 -0.76 7.39 -9.92
N MET A 18 -1.80 6.56 -9.88
CA MET A 18 -2.57 6.31 -8.66
C MET A 18 -1.77 5.54 -7.62
N VAL A 19 -0.92 4.60 -8.01
CA VAL A 19 0.03 3.93 -7.08
C VAL A 19 1.00 4.94 -6.47
N ALA A 20 1.59 5.82 -7.27
CA ALA A 20 2.49 6.87 -6.78
C ALA A 20 1.76 7.83 -5.81
N THR A 21 0.53 8.23 -6.17
CA THR A 21 -0.34 9.05 -5.31
C THR A 21 -0.65 8.31 -4.00
N GLY A 22 -0.97 7.02 -4.07
CA GLY A 22 -1.26 6.18 -2.93
C GLY A 22 -0.07 6.06 -1.97
N LEU A 23 1.15 5.91 -2.48
CA LEU A 23 2.37 5.91 -1.66
C LEU A 23 2.59 7.26 -0.96
N LEU A 24 2.40 8.38 -1.66
CA LEU A 24 2.55 9.71 -1.05
C LEU A 24 1.51 9.98 0.04
N VAL A 25 0.25 9.63 -0.21
CA VAL A 25 -0.82 9.79 0.78
C VAL A 25 -0.61 8.82 1.95
N ALA A 26 -0.21 7.57 1.70
CA ALA A 26 0.14 6.63 2.76
C ALA A 26 1.30 7.14 3.62
N ALA A 27 2.34 7.72 3.01
CA ALA A 27 3.45 8.33 3.73
C ALA A 27 2.98 9.48 4.63
N TYR A 28 2.13 10.35 4.11
CA TYR A 28 1.54 11.44 4.88
C TYR A 28 0.68 10.92 6.04
N VAL A 29 -0.18 9.93 5.80
CA VAL A 29 -1.02 9.31 6.83
C VAL A 29 -0.16 8.62 7.89
N LEU A 30 0.89 7.91 7.48
CA LEU A 30 1.82 7.26 8.41
C LEU A 30 2.57 8.30 9.26
N GLN A 31 3.06 9.38 8.65
CA GLN A 31 3.70 10.47 9.38
C GLN A 31 2.74 11.08 10.40
N ALA A 32 1.50 11.37 9.98
CA ALA A 32 0.48 11.90 10.86
C ALA A 32 0.14 10.95 12.02
N ASP A 33 0.09 9.63 11.78
CA ASP A 33 -0.16 8.64 12.84
C ASP A 33 1.05 8.49 13.78
N TYR A 34 2.27 8.55 13.22
CA TYR A 34 3.52 8.54 13.98
C TYR A 34 3.60 9.75 14.92
N ASP A 35 3.37 10.96 14.40
CA ASP A 35 3.36 12.21 15.18
C ASP A 35 2.28 12.18 16.26
N ARG A 36 1.09 11.68 15.93
CA ARG A 36 -0.03 11.53 16.87
C ARG A 36 0.28 10.55 18.02
N ARG A 37 1.16 9.57 17.80
CA ARG A 37 1.54 8.53 18.78
C ARG A 37 2.94 8.74 19.37
N ARG A 38 3.66 9.77 18.95
CA ARG A 38 5.04 10.06 19.36
C ARG A 38 5.24 10.10 20.87
N ALA A 39 4.32 10.73 21.60
CA ALA A 39 4.35 10.76 23.06
C ALA A 39 4.25 9.36 23.69
N GLN A 40 3.45 8.46 23.10
CA GLN A 40 3.28 7.09 23.60
C GLN A 40 4.57 6.27 23.36
N PHE A 41 5.19 6.43 22.19
CA PHE A 41 6.47 5.78 21.88
C PHE A 41 7.63 6.27 22.75
N ALA A 42 7.63 7.57 23.12
CA ALA A 42 8.61 8.11 24.06
C ALA A 42 8.49 7.47 25.45
N THR A 43 7.26 7.22 25.92
CA THR A 43 7.01 6.58 27.22
C THR A 43 7.19 5.07 27.23
N SER A 44 7.13 4.40 26.08
CA SER A 44 7.20 2.94 26.00
C SER A 44 8.63 2.38 26.00
N GLY A 45 9.64 3.24 25.83
CA GLY A 45 11.04 2.83 25.77
C GLY A 45 11.45 2.13 24.47
N TYR A 46 10.59 2.13 23.43
CA TYR A 46 10.87 1.47 22.14
C TYR A 46 11.89 2.22 21.28
N GLN A 47 12.24 3.46 21.65
CA GLN A 47 13.16 4.27 20.89
C GLN A 47 14.63 3.92 21.21
N LYS A 48 15.21 3.00 20.43
CA LYS A 48 16.64 2.63 20.52
C LYS A 48 17.61 3.73 20.09
N SER A 49 17.13 4.71 19.32
CA SER A 49 17.95 5.78 18.77
C SER A 49 17.76 7.04 19.61
N GLY A 50 18.77 7.40 20.41
CA GLY A 50 18.86 8.71 21.08
C GLY A 50 18.97 9.91 20.13
N LYS A 51 18.55 9.75 18.86
CA LYS A 51 18.38 10.83 17.90
C LYS A 51 16.91 11.28 17.97
N PRO A 52 16.64 12.60 18.10
CA PRO A 52 15.28 13.10 17.98
C PRO A 52 14.71 12.58 16.64
N GLY A 53 13.54 11.95 16.71
CA GLY A 53 12.83 11.50 15.50
C GLY A 53 12.72 12.67 14.52
N HIS A 54 13.28 12.50 13.32
CA HIS A 54 13.20 13.51 12.26
C HIS A 54 11.75 13.58 11.78
N HIS A 55 11.29 14.72 11.29
CA HIS A 55 9.87 14.91 10.92
C HIS A 55 9.40 14.12 9.67
N ASP A 56 10.12 13.08 9.26
CA ASP A 56 9.98 12.38 7.97
C ASP A 56 10.02 10.84 8.06
N GLU A 57 9.87 10.23 9.25
CA GLU A 57 9.94 8.76 9.37
C GLU A 57 8.87 8.04 8.55
N GLY A 58 7.66 8.59 8.45
CA GLY A 58 6.58 8.03 7.65
C GLY A 58 6.95 7.95 6.16
N PHE A 59 7.64 8.98 5.65
CA PHE A 59 8.13 9.00 4.27
C PHE A 59 9.27 8.02 4.05
N LEU A 60 10.19 7.90 5.01
CA LEU A 60 11.28 6.92 4.93
C LEU A 60 10.74 5.49 4.95
N ILE A 61 9.80 5.18 5.84
CA ILE A 61 9.20 3.85 5.97
C ILE A 61 8.48 3.47 4.67
N ILE A 62 7.60 4.33 4.17
CA ILE A 62 6.88 4.07 2.92
C ILE A 62 7.81 4.06 1.71
N GLY A 63 8.85 4.90 1.69
CA GLY A 63 9.87 4.90 0.63
C GLY A 63 10.60 3.57 0.55
N ILE A 64 11.11 3.06 1.68
CA ILE A 64 11.82 1.78 1.73
C ILE A 64 10.87 0.62 1.44
N ALA A 65 9.67 0.60 2.04
CA ALA A 65 8.69 -0.47 1.82
C ALA A 65 8.17 -0.46 0.37
N GLY A 66 7.92 0.71 -0.21
CA GLY A 66 7.48 0.87 -1.59
C GLY A 66 8.54 0.45 -2.60
N LEU A 67 9.81 0.84 -2.40
CA LEU A 67 10.92 0.38 -3.24
C LEU A 67 11.13 -1.13 -3.13
N SER A 68 11.09 -1.65 -1.90
CA SER A 68 11.23 -3.10 -1.64
C SER A 68 10.06 -3.88 -2.24
N GLY A 69 8.85 -3.34 -2.21
CA GLY A 69 7.68 -3.86 -2.90
C GLY A 69 7.85 -3.85 -4.41
N LEU A 70 8.34 -2.76 -5.00
CA LEU A 70 8.57 -2.70 -6.45
C LEU A 70 9.59 -3.76 -6.91
N VAL A 71 10.68 -3.91 -6.17
CA VAL A 71 11.70 -4.95 -6.41
C VAL A 71 11.10 -6.34 -6.23
N GLY A 72 10.34 -6.57 -5.15
CA GLY A 72 9.70 -7.86 -4.88
C GLY A 72 8.68 -8.24 -5.96
N ALA A 73 7.85 -7.29 -6.40
CA ALA A 73 6.85 -7.48 -7.45
C ALA A 73 7.51 -7.91 -8.77
N ARG A 74 8.68 -7.33 -9.05
CA ARG A 74 9.46 -7.67 -10.23
C ARG A 74 10.11 -9.04 -10.14
N LEU A 75 10.81 -9.31 -9.05
CA LEU A 75 11.46 -10.60 -8.84
C LEU A 75 10.46 -11.74 -8.89
N TYR A 76 9.29 -11.57 -8.26
CA TYR A 76 8.26 -12.60 -8.28
C TYR A 76 7.70 -12.85 -9.68
N HIS A 77 7.44 -11.79 -10.46
CA HIS A 77 7.00 -11.93 -11.85
C HIS A 77 8.03 -12.72 -12.70
N VAL A 78 9.31 -12.43 -12.52
CA VAL A 78 10.40 -13.14 -13.21
C VAL A 78 10.49 -14.61 -12.78
N LEU A 79 10.21 -14.90 -11.50
CA LEU A 79 10.16 -16.28 -10.99
C LEU A 79 8.95 -17.07 -11.52
N GLU A 80 7.84 -16.38 -11.81
CA GLU A 80 6.64 -16.98 -12.40
C GLU A 80 6.81 -17.28 -13.90
N SER A 81 7.54 -16.42 -14.61
CA SER A 81 7.84 -16.54 -16.05
C SER A 81 9.35 -16.71 -16.35
N PRO A 82 10.03 -17.78 -15.87
CA PRO A 82 11.48 -17.93 -16.05
C PRO A 82 11.88 -18.11 -17.52
N ARG A 83 10.95 -18.59 -18.37
CA ARG A 83 11.16 -18.71 -19.82
C ARG A 83 11.28 -17.35 -20.51
N GLU A 84 10.53 -16.36 -20.05
CA GLU A 84 10.59 -14.99 -20.58
C GLU A 84 11.93 -14.35 -20.27
N LEU A 85 12.46 -14.58 -19.06
CA LEU A 85 13.79 -14.09 -18.67
C LEU A 85 14.92 -14.68 -19.54
N ILE A 86 14.86 -15.99 -19.81
CA ILE A 86 15.86 -16.68 -20.64
C ILE A 86 15.80 -16.16 -22.09
N ALA A 87 14.59 -15.89 -22.60
CA ALA A 87 14.39 -15.37 -23.94
C ALA A 87 14.84 -13.90 -24.07
N ASP A 88 14.58 -13.08 -23.05
CA ASP A 88 14.97 -11.67 -23.03
C ASP A 88 15.31 -11.18 -21.60
N PRO A 89 16.60 -11.01 -21.27
CA PRO A 89 17.03 -10.44 -19.99
C PRO A 89 16.55 -9.01 -19.74
N SER A 90 16.14 -8.26 -20.77
CA SER A 90 15.61 -6.90 -20.63
C SER A 90 14.30 -6.84 -19.84
N VAL A 91 13.62 -8.00 -19.70
CA VAL A 91 12.47 -8.23 -18.81
C VAL A 91 12.83 -7.94 -17.36
N LEU A 92 14.08 -7.75 -16.95
CA LEU A 92 14.40 -7.25 -15.60
C LEU A 92 14.10 -5.74 -15.46
N ILE A 93 14.24 -4.94 -16.51
CA ILE A 93 14.17 -3.46 -16.48
C ILE A 93 12.93 -2.93 -17.24
N SER A 94 12.17 -3.79 -17.92
CA SER A 94 10.88 -3.47 -18.52
C SER A 94 9.91 -2.70 -17.60
N ARG A 95 9.12 -1.80 -18.19
CA ARG A 95 8.12 -1.00 -17.49
C ARG A 95 6.82 -1.77 -17.17
N PHE A 96 6.71 -2.99 -17.68
CA PHE A 96 5.54 -3.86 -17.54
C PHE A 96 5.94 -5.17 -16.86
N GLY A 97 4.99 -5.87 -16.23
CA GLY A 97 5.23 -7.17 -15.58
C GLY A 97 5.59 -7.04 -14.10
N PHE A 98 4.59 -6.76 -13.27
CA PHE A 98 4.72 -6.70 -11.82
C PHE A 98 3.68 -7.62 -11.18
N ALA A 99 4.14 -8.54 -10.33
CA ALA A 99 3.25 -9.44 -9.63
C ALA A 99 2.86 -8.85 -8.26
N TRP A 100 1.55 -8.79 -8.00
CA TRP A 100 1.02 -8.23 -6.75
C TRP A 100 1.58 -8.93 -5.51
N PHE A 101 1.63 -10.27 -5.51
CA PHE A 101 2.17 -11.06 -4.40
C PHE A 101 3.63 -10.75 -4.09
N GLY A 102 4.44 -10.54 -5.12
CA GLY A 102 5.83 -10.13 -4.95
C GLY A 102 5.95 -8.76 -4.27
N GLY A 103 5.06 -7.83 -4.64
CA GLY A 103 5.03 -6.50 -4.03
C GLY A 103 4.63 -6.53 -2.57
N PHE A 104 3.59 -7.31 -2.25
CA PHE A 104 3.17 -7.56 -0.88
C PHE A 104 4.31 -8.16 -0.04
N LEU A 105 4.96 -9.22 -0.54
CA LEU A 105 6.03 -9.90 0.20
C LEU A 105 7.26 -8.98 0.40
N GLY A 106 7.68 -8.27 -0.64
CA GLY A 106 8.80 -7.34 -0.57
C GLY A 106 8.57 -6.21 0.42
N GLY A 107 7.37 -5.61 0.40
CA GLY A 107 6.96 -4.58 1.35
C GLY A 107 6.87 -5.12 2.79
N PHE A 108 6.26 -6.30 2.98
CA PHE A 108 6.12 -6.93 4.29
C PHE A 108 7.48 -7.22 4.93
N VAL A 109 8.40 -7.81 4.17
CA VAL A 109 9.77 -8.09 4.63
C VAL A 109 10.48 -6.80 5.04
N ALA A 110 10.35 -5.75 4.24
CA ALA A 110 10.92 -4.44 4.57
C ALA A 110 10.36 -3.88 5.89
N LEU A 111 9.05 -3.96 6.12
CA LEU A 111 8.44 -3.50 7.38
C LEU A 111 8.95 -4.29 8.60
N VAL A 112 9.15 -5.60 8.47
CA VAL A 112 9.72 -6.43 9.55
C VAL A 112 11.16 -6.03 9.88
N PHE A 113 11.97 -5.72 8.86
CA PHE A 113 13.33 -5.21 9.08
C PHE A 113 13.33 -3.80 9.68
N LEU A 114 12.45 -2.92 9.21
CA LEU A 114 12.31 -1.57 9.74
C LEU A 114 11.86 -1.58 11.20
N ALA A 115 10.93 -2.46 11.60
CA ALA A 115 10.55 -2.61 13.00
C ALA A 115 11.78 -2.84 13.92
N ARG A 116 12.71 -3.71 13.48
CA ARG A 116 13.98 -3.95 14.21
C ARG A 116 14.88 -2.72 14.22
N HIS A 117 14.95 -1.99 13.11
CA HIS A 117 15.75 -0.76 12.98
C HIS A 117 15.25 0.34 13.94
N PHE A 118 13.93 0.53 14.01
CA PHE A 118 13.30 1.52 14.89
C PHE A 118 13.24 1.06 16.36
N GLY A 119 13.47 -0.23 16.65
CA GLY A 119 13.40 -0.77 18.01
C GLY A 119 11.97 -1.02 18.51
N ILE A 120 10.99 -0.98 17.61
CA ILE A 120 9.57 -1.18 17.92
C ILE A 120 9.24 -2.67 17.71
N PRO A 121 8.47 -3.33 18.61
CA PRO A 121 8.00 -4.69 18.38
C PRO A 121 7.28 -4.81 17.02
N ALA A 122 7.57 -5.88 16.27
CA ALA A 122 7.11 -6.01 14.89
C ALA A 122 5.58 -5.88 14.74
N LEU A 123 4.81 -6.44 15.66
CA LEU A 123 3.34 -6.32 15.66
C LEU A 123 2.89 -4.88 15.86
N GLU A 124 3.47 -4.15 16.82
CA GLU A 124 3.12 -2.75 17.05
C GLU A 124 3.53 -1.84 15.88
N PHE A 125 4.65 -2.16 15.23
CA PHE A 125 5.09 -1.46 14.04
C PHE A 125 4.15 -1.71 12.85
N MET A 126 3.66 -2.94 12.69
CA MET A 126 2.65 -3.26 11.68
C MET A 126 1.31 -2.58 11.97
N ASP A 127 0.88 -2.54 13.24
CA ASP A 127 -0.33 -1.83 13.66
C ASP A 127 -0.22 -0.33 13.34
N LEU A 128 0.96 0.26 13.51
CA LEU A 128 1.25 1.65 13.14
C LEU A 128 1.15 1.88 11.62
N CYS A 129 1.65 0.93 10.82
CA CYS A 129 1.61 1.03 9.36
C CYS A 129 0.22 0.73 8.75
N SER A 130 -0.65 0.03 9.49
CA SER A 130 -1.92 -0.50 8.97
C SER A 130 -2.90 0.55 8.42
N PRO A 131 -3.12 1.74 9.06
CA PRO A 131 -4.05 2.73 8.50
C PRO A 131 -3.51 3.31 7.19
N ALA A 132 -2.21 3.56 7.11
CA ALA A 132 -1.55 4.05 5.89
C ALA A 132 -1.63 3.04 4.74
N ALA A 133 -1.42 1.75 5.03
CA ALA A 133 -1.57 0.68 4.06
C ALA A 133 -3.01 0.60 3.51
N ALA A 134 -4.03 0.72 4.37
CA ALA A 134 -5.42 0.72 3.98
C ALA A 134 -5.78 1.91 3.06
N VAL A 135 -5.31 3.12 3.37
CA VAL A 135 -5.51 4.30 2.49
C VAL A 135 -4.77 4.14 1.15
N GLY A 136 -3.53 3.65 1.17
CA GLY A 136 -2.77 3.38 -0.04
C GLY A 136 -3.48 2.39 -0.95
N TYR A 137 -4.04 1.31 -0.38
CA TYR A 137 -4.83 0.32 -1.12
C TYR A 137 -6.12 0.93 -1.70
N ALA A 138 -6.86 1.72 -0.93
CA ALA A 138 -8.06 2.41 -1.42
C ALA A 138 -7.75 3.23 -2.69
N ILE A 139 -6.70 4.06 -2.64
CA ILE A 139 -6.27 4.88 -3.78
C ILE A 139 -5.85 4.00 -4.97
N GLY A 140 -5.18 2.87 -4.71
CA GLY A 140 -4.86 1.87 -5.73
C GLY A 140 -6.10 1.34 -6.47
N ARG A 141 -7.22 1.12 -5.77
CA ARG A 141 -8.49 0.69 -6.41
C ARG A 141 -9.10 1.75 -7.32
N ILE A 142 -8.89 3.04 -7.04
CA ILE A 142 -9.23 4.10 -8.01
C ILE A 142 -8.33 3.99 -9.25
N GLY A 143 -7.06 3.60 -9.09
CA GLY A 143 -6.19 3.21 -10.20
C GLY A 143 -6.81 2.15 -11.09
N CYS A 144 -7.29 1.04 -10.51
CA CYS A 144 -7.97 -0.05 -11.22
C CYS A 144 -9.23 0.42 -11.96
N LEU A 145 -10.00 1.31 -11.32
CA LEU A 145 -11.18 1.90 -11.96
C LEU A 145 -10.79 2.72 -13.19
N LEU A 146 -9.78 3.59 -13.08
CA LEU A 146 -9.36 4.48 -14.16
C LEU A 146 -8.72 3.73 -15.32
N SER A 147 -7.88 2.74 -15.02
CA SER A 147 -7.23 1.89 -16.02
C SER A 147 -8.23 0.99 -16.72
N GLY A 148 -9.25 0.53 -16.01
CA GLY A 148 -10.09 -0.56 -16.49
C GLY A 148 -9.23 -1.81 -16.71
N ASP A 149 -8.59 -2.30 -15.65
CA ASP A 149 -7.60 -3.39 -15.70
C ASP A 149 -8.17 -4.80 -15.58
N GLY A 150 -9.50 -4.94 -15.49
CA GLY A 150 -10.16 -6.24 -15.38
C GLY A 150 -10.70 -6.53 -13.98
N ASP A 151 -10.36 -5.72 -12.97
CA ASP A 151 -10.75 -5.93 -11.58
C ASP A 151 -12.21 -5.51 -11.27
N TYR A 152 -13.10 -5.76 -12.22
CA TYR A 152 -14.54 -5.54 -12.12
C TYR A 152 -15.23 -6.78 -11.56
N GLY A 153 -16.45 -6.61 -11.06
CA GLY A 153 -17.25 -7.74 -10.60
C GLY A 153 -17.99 -8.45 -11.73
N VAL A 154 -18.87 -9.34 -11.33
CA VAL A 154 -19.75 -10.07 -12.27
C VAL A 154 -20.74 -9.12 -12.98
N PRO A 155 -21.31 -9.54 -14.12
CA PRO A 155 -22.39 -8.80 -14.78
C PRO A 155 -23.54 -8.46 -13.83
N THR A 156 -24.11 -7.28 -13.98
CA THR A 156 -25.15 -6.76 -13.09
C THR A 156 -26.20 -5.96 -13.82
N THR A 157 -27.43 -6.05 -13.35
CA THR A 157 -28.58 -5.26 -13.84
C THR A 157 -28.86 -4.03 -12.98
N LEU A 158 -28.08 -3.81 -11.91
CA LEU A 158 -28.24 -2.69 -11.00
C LEU A 158 -28.01 -1.34 -11.71
N PRO A 159 -28.68 -0.26 -11.27
CA PRO A 159 -28.65 1.02 -11.98
C PRO A 159 -27.28 1.73 -11.93
N TRP A 160 -26.42 1.36 -10.99
CA TRP A 160 -25.04 1.86 -10.89
C TRP A 160 -23.98 0.92 -11.49
N GLY A 161 -24.41 -0.14 -12.21
CA GLY A 161 -23.50 -0.98 -12.99
C GLY A 161 -22.76 -0.16 -14.05
N MET A 162 -21.46 -0.41 -14.20
CA MET A 162 -20.59 0.33 -15.13
C MET A 162 -20.08 -0.61 -16.24
N SER A 163 -19.86 -0.07 -17.43
CA SER A 163 -19.12 -0.74 -18.50
C SER A 163 -17.77 -0.06 -18.73
N PHE A 164 -16.79 -0.82 -19.20
CA PHE A 164 -15.40 -0.39 -19.34
C PHE A 164 -14.93 -0.60 -20.79
N PRO A 165 -15.58 0.01 -21.81
CA PRO A 165 -15.28 -0.28 -23.22
C PRO A 165 -13.88 0.18 -23.66
N ASN A 166 -13.30 1.15 -22.96
CA ASN A 166 -11.98 1.73 -23.24
C ASN A 166 -10.95 1.39 -22.15
N GLY A 167 -11.17 0.31 -21.39
CA GLY A 167 -10.21 -0.16 -20.38
C GLY A 167 -9.03 -0.90 -21.01
N VAL A 168 -8.00 -1.20 -20.21
CA VAL A 168 -6.94 -2.16 -20.57
C VAL A 168 -7.55 -3.54 -20.85
N VAL A 169 -8.58 -3.95 -20.10
CA VAL A 169 -9.36 -5.17 -20.32
C VAL A 169 -10.81 -4.79 -20.64
N PRO A 170 -11.15 -4.52 -21.90
CA PRO A 170 -12.46 -3.97 -22.24
C PRO A 170 -13.64 -4.87 -21.87
N THR A 171 -14.72 -4.27 -21.39
CA THR A 171 -16.04 -4.92 -21.32
C THR A 171 -17.15 -3.94 -21.69
N THR A 172 -18.08 -4.40 -22.52
CA THR A 172 -19.27 -3.65 -22.93
C THR A 172 -20.48 -3.97 -22.04
N GLU A 173 -20.46 -5.10 -21.33
CA GLU A 173 -21.49 -5.48 -20.37
C GLU A 173 -21.43 -4.59 -19.13
N ARG A 174 -22.58 -4.35 -18.50
CA ARG A 174 -22.62 -3.69 -17.20
C ARG A 174 -22.17 -4.67 -16.14
N VAL A 175 -21.10 -4.33 -15.44
CA VAL A 175 -20.52 -5.11 -14.35
C VAL A 175 -20.59 -4.32 -13.06
N HIS A 176 -20.50 -5.02 -11.93
CA HIS A 176 -20.32 -4.37 -10.64
C HIS A 176 -19.00 -3.56 -10.65
N PRO A 177 -19.01 -2.25 -10.34
CA PRO A 177 -17.78 -1.48 -10.17
C PRO A 177 -17.12 -1.80 -8.82
N THR A 178 -16.64 -3.04 -8.67
CA THR A 178 -15.94 -3.53 -7.47
C THR A 178 -14.78 -2.64 -7.01
N PRO A 179 -14.00 -1.96 -7.89
CA PRO A 179 -12.96 -1.05 -7.39
C PRO A 179 -13.53 0.12 -6.58
N LEU A 180 -14.75 0.59 -6.89
CA LEU A 180 -15.42 1.62 -6.08
C LEU A 180 -15.89 1.06 -4.73
N TYR A 181 -16.47 -0.14 -4.71
CA TYR A 181 -16.90 -0.76 -3.45
C TYR A 181 -15.72 -0.95 -2.52
N GLU A 182 -14.62 -1.49 -3.04
CA GLU A 182 -13.40 -1.69 -2.29
C GLU A 182 -12.79 -0.38 -1.83
N PHE A 183 -12.74 0.66 -2.67
CA PHE A 183 -12.27 1.98 -2.25
C PHE A 183 -12.98 2.46 -0.97
N PHE A 184 -14.32 2.41 -0.93
CA PHE A 184 -15.08 2.84 0.25
C PHE A 184 -14.86 1.94 1.46
N ILE A 185 -14.80 0.62 1.26
CA ILE A 185 -14.52 -0.34 2.33
C ILE A 185 -13.14 -0.09 2.93
N TRP A 186 -12.11 0.13 2.10
CA TRP A 186 -10.75 0.39 2.57
C TRP A 186 -10.61 1.74 3.27
N LEU A 187 -11.37 2.76 2.87
CA LEU A 187 -11.45 4.01 3.64
C LEU A 187 -12.13 3.80 5.00
N ALA A 188 -13.19 3.00 5.08
CA ALA A 188 -13.84 2.66 6.34
C ALA A 188 -12.90 1.87 7.26
N ILE A 189 -12.17 0.90 6.72
CA ILE A 189 -11.13 0.15 7.45
C ILE A 189 -10.02 1.09 7.93
N ALA A 190 -9.52 1.98 7.07
CA ALA A 190 -8.50 2.96 7.44
C ALA A 190 -8.97 3.86 8.61
N ALA A 191 -10.20 4.38 8.54
CA ALA A 191 -10.78 5.19 9.60
C ALA A 191 -10.93 4.41 10.91
N PHE A 192 -11.36 3.14 10.83
CA PHE A 192 -11.47 2.26 11.97
C PHE A 192 -10.11 1.98 12.63
N LEU A 193 -9.09 1.59 11.84
CA LEU A 193 -7.73 1.34 12.31
C LEU A 193 -7.09 2.60 12.90
N TRP A 194 -7.30 3.76 12.28
CA TRP A 194 -6.85 5.05 12.78
C TRP A 194 -7.43 5.35 14.17
N GLN A 195 -8.72 5.08 14.39
CA GLN A 195 -9.37 5.27 15.69
C GLN A 195 -8.87 4.29 16.75
N MET A 196 -8.68 3.02 16.39
CA MET A 196 -8.14 2.00 17.29
C MET A 196 -6.70 2.30 17.70
N GLY A 197 -5.94 2.92 16.81
CA GLY A 197 -4.54 3.24 17.00
C GLY A 197 -4.18 3.98 18.29
N LYS A 198 -5.03 4.89 18.77
CA LYS A 198 -4.82 5.60 20.06
C LYS A 198 -4.74 4.66 21.25
N LYS A 199 -5.41 3.51 21.18
CA LYS A 199 -5.59 2.56 22.29
C LYS A 199 -4.52 1.47 22.31
N ALA A 200 -3.82 1.25 21.19
CA ALA A 200 -2.97 0.09 20.97
C ALA A 200 -1.53 0.25 21.50
N VAL A 201 -1.00 1.47 21.62
CA VAL A 201 0.36 1.67 22.19
C VAL A 201 0.26 1.60 23.72
N SER A 202 0.14 0.39 24.24
CA SER A 202 0.31 0.14 25.67
C SER A 202 1.80 0.08 25.95
N GLY A 203 2.38 1.21 26.37
CA GLY A 203 3.68 1.18 27.03
C GLY A 203 3.67 0.19 28.19
N VAL A 204 4.84 -0.38 28.49
CA VAL A 204 5.06 -1.12 29.74
C VAL A 204 4.50 -0.27 30.88
N ARG A 205 3.50 -0.79 31.62
CA ARG A 205 2.97 -0.09 32.80
C ARG A 205 4.16 0.21 33.73
N PRO A 206 4.14 1.33 34.48
CA PRO A 206 5.20 1.65 35.45
C PRO A 206 5.53 0.50 36.43
N ASN A 207 4.64 -0.49 36.57
CA ASN A 207 4.79 -1.66 37.44
C ASN A 207 5.16 -2.99 36.73
N GLY A 208 5.57 -3.00 35.46
CA GLY A 208 6.11 -4.21 34.82
C GLY A 208 5.12 -5.37 34.56
N GLU A 209 3.85 -5.23 34.91
CA GLU A 209 2.85 -6.27 34.65
C GLU A 209 2.30 -6.20 33.22
N ARG A 210 2.51 -7.28 32.44
CA ARG A 210 1.82 -7.51 31.17
C ARG A 210 0.35 -7.77 31.44
N ARG A 211 -0.52 -7.10 30.70
CA ARG A 211 -1.97 -7.34 30.73
C ARG A 211 -2.21 -8.78 30.25
N ARG A 212 -2.71 -9.65 31.14
CA ARG A 212 -3.28 -10.93 30.69
C ARG A 212 -4.54 -10.59 29.90
N VAL A 213 -4.62 -11.20 28.72
CA VAL A 213 -5.77 -11.15 27.81
C VAL A 213 -7.01 -11.67 28.52
#